data_AF-A0A367K4V1-F1
#
_entry.id   AF-A0A367K4V1-F1
#
_cell.length_a   1.000
_cell.length_b   1.000
_cell.length_c   1.000
_cell.angle_alpha   90.00
_cell.angle_beta   90.00
_cell.angle_gamma   90.00
#
_symmetry.space_group_name_H-M   'P 1'
#
loop_
_entity.id
_entity.type
_entity.pdbx_description
1 polymer ?
#
loop_
_entity_poly.entity_id
_entity_poly.type
_entity_poly.pdbx_seq_one_letter_code
_entity_poly.pdbx_strand_id
1 'polypeptide(L)'
;MSNINYNTLNQSIQRHDSSYYQPILLPDPLERYGSAHLDQDIFGISVSRSTKDQQMVYPLFQWLKDSAYVWWIPLLPAAIVAAIMLWQLWTQYFQLSPRSRTVMLSIYSVSMSIAASHMISKLIYKEGILVVMMSTFGLFCLLFYTLQKKLPFSGAFPFVCSLGSICLSSLWFRHLYEMDPLEIIFPIAVSSLTCIYVILELYFIMRNVMSEDYILANIYLFVDFVYPIRFIHHFCELTDNMNVFPEILYPGDV
;
A
#
# COMPACT_ATOMS: atom_id res chain seq x y z
N MET A 1 -56.59 27.55 70.51
CA MET A 1 -56.92 28.48 69.41
C MET A 1 -55.68 29.31 69.12
N SER A 2 -54.91 28.95 68.09
CA SER A 2 -53.76 29.73 67.64
C SER A 2 -53.97 30.17 66.20
N ASN A 3 -54.28 31.45 66.03
CA ASN A 3 -54.24 32.13 64.73
C ASN A 3 -52.80 32.68 64.59
N ILE A 4 -52.03 32.19 63.61
CA ILE A 4 -50.73 32.78 63.28
C ILE A 4 -50.75 33.26 61.83
N ASN A 5 -50.40 34.55 61.73
CA ASN A 5 -50.39 35.44 60.60
C ASN A 5 -49.43 35.00 59.48
N TYR A 6 -49.86 35.09 58.22
CA TYR A 6 -49.10 34.69 57.01
C TYR A 6 -48.14 35.75 56.45
N ASN A 7 -47.79 36.80 57.21
CA ASN A 7 -47.06 37.95 56.67
C ASN A 7 -45.57 38.06 57.07
N THR A 8 -44.96 37.02 57.64
CA THR A 8 -43.54 37.00 58.03
C THR A 8 -42.70 35.97 57.28
N LEU A 9 -43.03 35.67 56.03
CA LEU A 9 -42.23 34.74 55.20
C LEU A 9 -41.78 35.32 53.85
N ASN A 10 -41.75 36.63 53.68
CA ASN A 10 -41.35 37.28 52.41
C ASN A 10 -40.11 38.18 52.50
N GLN A 11 -39.32 38.10 53.58
CA GLN A 11 -38.10 38.91 53.75
C GLN A 11 -36.82 38.11 54.06
N SER A 12 -36.74 36.86 53.61
CA SER A 12 -35.47 36.10 53.60
C SER A 12 -35.13 35.56 52.21
N ILE A 13 -35.54 36.26 51.15
CA ILE A 13 -35.01 36.06 49.79
C ILE A 13 -33.89 37.09 49.62
N GLN A 14 -32.67 36.72 50.00
CA GLN A 14 -31.39 37.11 49.39
C GLN A 14 -30.24 36.88 50.37
N ARG A 15 -29.61 35.71 50.26
CA ARG A 15 -28.15 35.52 50.11
C ARG A 15 -27.69 34.23 50.78
N HIS A 16 -27.08 33.42 49.92
CA HIS A 16 -26.11 32.37 50.18
C HIS A 16 -26.59 31.04 50.76
N ASP A 17 -26.21 30.00 49.99
CA ASP A 17 -26.11 28.58 50.31
C ASP A 17 -27.39 27.73 50.23
N SER A 18 -27.61 27.09 49.08
CA SER A 18 -28.45 25.89 49.00
C SER A 18 -28.14 25.04 47.76
N SER A 19 -27.42 23.96 48.04
CA SER A 19 -27.41 22.67 47.39
C SER A 19 -28.78 22.16 46.91
N TYR A 20 -28.75 21.47 45.75
CA TYR A 20 -29.67 20.43 45.27
C TYR A 20 -31.20 20.64 45.40
N TYR A 21 -31.83 21.09 44.32
CA TYR A 21 -33.22 20.72 43.98
C TYR A 21 -33.18 19.65 42.88
N GLN A 22 -33.58 18.41 43.19
CA GLN A 22 -33.95 17.42 42.17
C GLN A 22 -35.47 17.48 41.94
N PRO A 23 -35.94 17.53 40.69
CA PRO A 23 -37.35 17.34 40.38
C PRO A 23 -37.73 15.87 40.58
N ILE A 24 -38.82 15.63 41.31
CA ILE A 24 -39.42 14.30 41.48
C ILE A 24 -39.93 13.85 40.10
N LEU A 25 -39.17 13.00 39.41
CA LEU A 25 -39.62 12.30 38.21
C LEU A 25 -40.49 11.11 38.64
N LEU A 26 -41.71 11.02 38.10
CA LEU A 26 -42.52 9.81 38.19
C LEU A 26 -41.76 8.64 37.52
N PRO A 27 -41.73 7.44 38.11
CA PRO A 27 -41.08 6.29 37.47
C PRO A 27 -41.81 5.91 36.17
N ASP A 28 -41.05 5.77 35.09
CA ASP A 28 -41.53 5.34 33.78
C ASP A 28 -42.07 3.90 33.90
N PRO A 29 -43.34 3.63 33.54
CA PRO A 29 -43.93 2.29 33.65
C PRO A 29 -43.25 1.20 32.77
N LEU A 30 -42.25 1.57 31.97
CA LEU A 30 -41.40 0.65 31.21
C LEU A 30 -40.11 0.21 31.93
N GLU A 31 -39.79 0.75 33.11
CA GLU A 31 -38.75 0.19 34.00
C GLU A 31 -39.28 -1.05 34.75
N ARG A 32 -39.65 -2.09 33.99
CA ARG A 32 -39.94 -3.40 34.57
C ARG A 32 -38.78 -4.36 34.30
N TYR A 33 -38.08 -4.66 35.40
CA TYR A 33 -37.17 -5.78 35.59
C TYR A 33 -35.85 -5.76 34.79
N GLY A 34 -34.81 -5.24 35.45
CA GLY A 34 -33.44 -5.73 35.27
C GLY A 34 -32.45 -4.82 34.54
N SER A 35 -32.40 -3.51 34.84
CA SER A 35 -31.32 -2.65 34.35
C SER A 35 -30.41 -2.18 35.48
N ALA A 36 -29.28 -2.85 35.67
CA ALA A 36 -28.15 -2.23 36.37
C ALA A 36 -26.79 -2.82 35.98
N HIS A 37 -26.67 -4.11 35.61
CA HIS A 37 -25.35 -4.67 35.26
C HIS A 37 -25.47 -5.71 34.15
N LEU A 38 -24.84 -5.41 33.00
CA LEU A 38 -24.80 -6.19 31.75
C LEU A 38 -26.14 -6.30 31.01
N ASP A 39 -26.42 -5.34 30.12
CA ASP A 39 -27.34 -5.59 29.00
C ASP A 39 -26.71 -6.71 28.15
N GLN A 40 -27.31 -7.89 28.12
CA GLN A 40 -26.90 -8.98 27.23
C GLN A 40 -27.84 -9.05 26.02
N ASP A 41 -27.28 -9.24 24.82
CA ASP A 41 -28.07 -9.53 23.61
C ASP A 41 -28.71 -10.94 23.71
N ILE A 42 -29.59 -11.30 22.77
CA ILE A 42 -30.30 -12.60 22.64
C ILE A 42 -29.33 -13.80 22.65
N PHE A 43 -28.05 -13.57 22.33
CA PHE A 43 -26.98 -14.56 22.38
C PHE A 43 -26.08 -14.50 23.62
N GLY A 44 -26.44 -13.73 24.66
CA GLY A 44 -25.71 -13.66 25.94
C GLY A 44 -24.46 -12.76 25.91
N ILE A 45 -24.28 -11.93 24.89
CA ILE A 45 -23.11 -11.04 24.74
C ILE A 45 -23.38 -9.72 25.44
N SER A 46 -22.46 -9.26 26.29
CA SER A 46 -22.58 -7.97 26.99
C SER A 46 -22.47 -6.78 26.03
N VAL A 47 -23.51 -5.95 25.98
CA VAL A 47 -23.58 -4.71 25.22
C VAL A 47 -23.54 -3.53 26.20
N SER A 48 -22.61 -2.60 26.03
CA SER A 48 -22.65 -1.33 26.77
C SER A 48 -23.49 -0.31 26.01
N ARG A 49 -24.46 0.31 26.68
CA ARG A 49 -25.16 1.48 26.12
C ARG A 49 -24.25 2.70 26.22
N SER A 50 -23.68 3.08 25.09
CA SER A 50 -23.01 4.37 24.94
C SER A 50 -24.03 5.50 25.14
N THR A 51 -23.71 6.46 26.01
CA THR A 51 -24.49 7.68 26.20
C THR A 51 -24.63 8.43 24.87
N LYS A 52 -25.80 9.04 24.63
CA LYS A 52 -26.21 9.65 23.35
C LYS A 52 -25.22 10.67 22.77
N ASP A 53 -24.29 11.21 23.57
CA ASP A 53 -23.27 12.16 23.11
C ASP A 53 -22.01 11.49 22.51
N GLN A 54 -21.89 10.16 22.58
CA GLN A 54 -20.83 9.38 21.95
C GLN A 54 -21.25 8.70 20.64
N GLN A 55 -22.48 8.92 20.17
CA GLN A 55 -22.85 8.63 18.77
C GLN A 55 -22.27 9.69 17.82
N MET A 56 -20.99 10.03 17.96
CA MET A 56 -20.23 10.45 16.81
C MET A 56 -20.11 9.21 15.95
N VAL A 57 -20.79 9.24 14.79
CA VAL A 57 -20.54 8.38 13.63
C VAL A 57 -19.09 7.97 13.68
N TYR A 58 -18.77 6.74 14.10
CA TYR A 58 -17.42 6.22 13.93
C TYR A 58 -17.27 6.19 12.42
N PRO A 59 -16.54 7.15 11.80
CA PRO A 59 -16.49 7.17 10.37
C PRO A 59 -15.87 5.85 9.95
N LEU A 60 -16.39 5.26 8.86
CA LEU A 60 -15.91 3.98 8.31
C LEU A 60 -14.36 3.96 8.22
N PHE A 61 -13.76 5.13 8.01
CA PHE A 61 -12.32 5.41 8.04
C PHE A 61 -11.61 5.22 9.38
N GLN A 62 -12.26 5.48 10.52
CA GLN A 62 -11.68 5.25 11.86
C GLN A 62 -11.63 3.75 12.15
N TRP A 63 -12.69 3.00 11.82
CA TRP A 63 -12.68 1.55 11.88
C TRP A 63 -11.63 0.96 10.93
N LEU A 64 -11.51 1.52 9.72
CA LEU A 64 -10.46 1.14 8.76
C LEU A 64 -9.04 1.45 9.27
N LYS A 65 -8.90 2.40 10.20
CA LYS A 65 -7.61 2.72 10.82
C LYS A 65 -7.23 1.70 11.89
N ASP A 66 -8.20 1.28 12.69
CA ASP A 66 -8.00 0.43 13.87
C ASP A 66 -8.15 -1.08 13.58
N SER A 67 -8.74 -1.46 12.45
CA SER A 67 -9.06 -2.85 12.13
C SER A 67 -7.85 -3.63 11.58
N ALA A 68 -7.58 -4.79 12.19
CA ALA A 68 -6.57 -5.74 11.73
C ALA A 68 -6.92 -6.36 10.35
N TYR A 69 -8.18 -6.30 9.92
CA TYR A 69 -8.64 -6.92 8.68
C TYR A 69 -8.52 -6.03 7.44
N VAL A 70 -8.11 -4.77 7.62
CA VAL A 70 -7.98 -3.77 6.54
C VAL A 70 -7.02 -4.22 5.44
N TRP A 71 -6.10 -5.10 5.79
CA TRP A 71 -5.04 -5.64 4.96
C TRP A 71 -5.61 -6.58 3.89
N TRP A 72 -6.74 -7.23 4.19
CA TRP A 72 -7.44 -8.12 3.27
C TRP A 72 -8.27 -7.37 2.22
N ILE A 73 -8.70 -6.14 2.51
CA ILE A 73 -9.57 -5.37 1.62
C ILE A 73 -8.93 -5.10 0.25
N PRO A 74 -7.66 -4.64 0.14
CA PRO A 74 -7.00 -4.50 -1.16
C PRO A 74 -6.40 -5.82 -1.67
N LEU A 75 -6.06 -6.75 -0.78
CA LEU A 75 -5.34 -7.99 -1.12
C LEU A 75 -6.27 -9.05 -1.72
N LEU A 76 -7.53 -9.14 -1.28
CA LEU A 76 -8.53 -10.05 -1.85
C LEU A 76 -8.83 -9.76 -3.34
N PRO A 77 -9.17 -8.51 -3.74
CA PRO A 77 -9.36 -8.17 -5.15
C PRO A 77 -8.10 -8.43 -5.97
N ALA A 78 -6.92 -8.07 -5.46
CA ALA A 78 -5.65 -8.33 -6.13
C ALA A 78 -5.40 -9.84 -6.33
N ALA A 79 -5.66 -10.67 -5.31
CA ALA A 79 -5.51 -12.12 -5.38
C ALA A 79 -6.51 -12.76 -6.35
N ILE A 80 -7.75 -12.28 -6.41
CA ILE A 80 -8.76 -12.76 -7.36
C ILE A 80 -8.32 -12.43 -8.80
N VAL A 81 -7.89 -11.20 -9.06
CA VAL A 81 -7.41 -10.80 -10.38
C VAL A 81 -6.13 -11.55 -10.76
N ALA A 82 -5.21 -11.77 -9.80
CA ALA A 82 -4.01 -12.59 -10.01
C ALA A 82 -4.36 -14.05 -10.35
N ALA A 83 -5.31 -14.65 -9.63
CA ALA A 83 -5.77 -16.00 -9.89
C ALA A 83 -6.43 -16.11 -11.28
N ILE A 84 -7.21 -15.11 -11.68
CA ILE A 84 -7.77 -15.03 -13.04
C ILE A 84 -6.65 -14.88 -14.07
N MET A 85 -5.64 -14.02 -13.83
CA MET A 85 -4.49 -13.87 -14.71
C MET A 85 -3.73 -15.19 -14.88
N LEU A 86 -3.35 -15.84 -13.79
CA LEU A 86 -2.67 -17.14 -13.78
C LEU A 86 -3.50 -18.22 -14.46
N TRP A 87 -4.80 -18.27 -14.19
CA TRP A 87 -5.72 -19.20 -14.82
C TRP A 87 -5.82 -18.96 -16.33
N GLN A 88 -5.95 -17.71 -16.77
CA GLN A 88 -5.99 -17.35 -18.19
C GLN A 88 -4.67 -17.67 -18.90
N LEU A 89 -3.55 -17.44 -18.21
CA LEU A 89 -2.23 -17.77 -18.72
C LEU A 89 -2.02 -19.28 -18.88
N TRP A 90 -2.54 -20.07 -17.92
CA TRP A 90 -2.46 -21.53 -17.90
C TRP A 90 -3.42 -22.20 -18.89
N THR A 91 -4.66 -21.70 -19.01
CA THR A 91 -5.73 -22.37 -19.78
C THR A 91 -5.82 -21.93 -21.23
N GLN A 92 -5.43 -20.70 -21.58
CA GLN A 92 -5.65 -20.14 -22.92
C GLN A 92 -4.36 -19.80 -23.68
N TYR A 93 -3.23 -20.48 -23.39
CA TYR A 93 -1.95 -20.45 -24.14
C TYR A 93 -2.02 -19.58 -25.41
N PHE A 94 -1.76 -18.27 -25.26
CA PHE A 94 -1.60 -17.28 -26.35
C PHE A 94 -2.83 -16.79 -27.14
N GLN A 95 -4.08 -17.17 -26.86
CA GLN A 95 -5.24 -16.76 -27.69
C GLN A 95 -6.12 -15.63 -27.15
N LEU A 96 -5.79 -14.99 -26.01
CA LEU A 96 -6.59 -13.87 -25.51
C LEU A 96 -6.56 -12.69 -26.49
N SER A 97 -7.72 -12.07 -26.76
CA SER A 97 -7.79 -10.87 -27.62
C SER A 97 -6.94 -9.73 -27.02
N PRO A 98 -6.23 -8.92 -27.85
CA PRO A 98 -5.38 -7.83 -27.35
C PRO A 98 -6.13 -6.85 -26.43
N ARG A 99 -7.40 -6.56 -26.76
CA ARG A 99 -8.27 -5.70 -25.95
C ARG A 99 -8.50 -6.25 -24.54
N SER A 100 -8.75 -7.56 -24.42
CA SER A 100 -8.93 -8.19 -23.11
C SER A 100 -7.65 -8.21 -22.28
N ARG A 101 -6.48 -8.39 -22.91
CA ARG A 101 -5.17 -8.33 -22.23
C ARG A 101 -4.93 -6.94 -21.64
N THR A 102 -5.21 -5.87 -22.40
CA THR A 102 -5.06 -4.49 -21.93
C THR A 102 -5.97 -4.16 -20.76
N VAL A 103 -7.24 -4.58 -20.82
CA VAL A 103 -8.21 -4.34 -19.74
C VAL A 103 -7.82 -5.12 -18.47
N MET A 104 -7.40 -6.38 -18.62
CA MET A 104 -6.98 -7.19 -17.48
C MET A 104 -5.71 -6.61 -16.83
N LEU A 105 -4.75 -6.18 -17.66
CA LEU A 105 -3.52 -5.54 -17.19
C LEU A 105 -3.84 -4.23 -16.44
N SER A 106 -4.69 -3.36 -16.97
CA SER A 106 -5.00 -2.08 -16.32
C SER A 106 -5.69 -2.26 -14.96
N ILE A 107 -6.68 -3.16 -14.88
CA ILE A 107 -7.39 -3.47 -13.62
C ILE A 107 -6.42 -4.03 -12.58
N TYR A 108 -5.52 -4.92 -13.00
CA TYR A 108 -4.54 -5.50 -12.10
C TYR A 108 -3.50 -4.50 -11.64
N SER A 109 -2.95 -3.66 -12.53
CA SER A 109 -1.99 -2.62 -12.17
C SER A 109 -2.58 -1.63 -11.16
N VAL A 110 -3.84 -1.23 -11.32
CA VAL A 110 -4.53 -0.37 -10.34
C VAL A 110 -4.68 -1.09 -9.00
N SER A 111 -5.14 -2.34 -9.02
CA SER A 111 -5.33 -3.14 -7.80
C SER A 111 -4.01 -3.35 -7.03
N MET A 112 -2.94 -3.68 -7.75
CA MET A 112 -1.61 -3.87 -7.19
C MET A 112 -0.99 -2.57 -6.69
N SER A 113 -1.22 -1.43 -7.36
CA SER A 113 -0.76 -0.13 -6.88
C SER A 113 -1.38 0.22 -5.52
N ILE A 114 -2.68 -0.06 -5.35
CA ILE A 114 -3.38 0.14 -4.07
C ILE A 114 -2.81 -0.80 -2.99
N ALA A 115 -2.60 -2.08 -3.31
CA ALA A 115 -2.02 -3.04 -2.37
C ALA A 115 -0.58 -2.67 -1.98
N ALA A 116 0.26 -2.30 -2.94
CA ALA A 116 1.64 -1.89 -2.72
C ALA A 116 1.72 -0.59 -1.91
N SER A 117 0.89 0.41 -2.21
CA SER A 117 0.80 1.64 -1.43
C SER A 117 0.43 1.36 0.03
N HIS A 118 -0.53 0.45 0.26
CA HIS A 118 -0.90 0.05 1.61
C HIS A 118 0.24 -0.69 2.34
N MET A 119 0.96 -1.59 1.66
CA MET A 119 2.13 -2.28 2.22
C MET A 119 3.25 -1.31 2.60
N ILE A 120 3.61 -0.38 1.70
CA ILE A 120 4.60 0.66 1.96
C ILE A 120 4.15 1.52 3.15
N SER A 121 2.87 1.91 3.20
CA SER A 121 2.37 2.79 4.27
C SER A 121 2.46 2.20 5.67
N LYS A 122 2.31 0.87 5.81
CA LYS A 122 2.21 0.20 7.13
C LYS A 122 3.47 -0.57 7.54
N LEU A 123 4.20 -1.17 6.61
CA LEU A 123 5.32 -2.07 6.94
C LEU A 123 6.68 -1.39 6.83
N ILE A 124 6.90 -0.62 5.76
CA ILE A 124 8.23 -0.09 5.43
C ILE A 124 8.08 1.35 4.91
N TYR A 125 7.54 2.25 5.74
CA TYR A 125 7.21 3.62 5.29
C TYR A 125 8.46 4.40 4.85
N LYS A 126 9.47 4.51 5.73
CA LYS A 126 10.66 5.33 5.49
C LYS A 126 11.51 4.76 4.34
N GLU A 127 11.87 3.48 4.39
CA GLU A 127 12.72 2.87 3.37
C GLU A 127 11.95 2.56 2.07
N GLY A 128 10.68 2.17 2.16
CA GLY A 128 9.87 1.83 0.99
C GLY A 128 9.58 3.05 0.11
N ILE A 129 9.30 4.22 0.70
CA ILE A 129 9.18 5.47 -0.06
C ILE A 129 10.52 5.81 -0.72
N LEU A 130 11.64 5.62 -0.01
CA LEU A 130 12.97 5.88 -0.57
C LEU A 130 13.24 4.99 -1.79
N VAL A 131 12.98 3.68 -1.68
CA VAL A 131 13.13 2.71 -2.77
C VAL A 131 12.30 3.12 -3.97
N VAL A 132 11.01 3.45 -3.79
CA VAL A 132 10.14 3.85 -4.91
C VAL A 132 10.65 5.13 -5.58
N MET A 133 11.04 6.14 -4.81
CA MET A 133 11.56 7.39 -5.36
C MET A 133 12.88 7.17 -6.12
N MET A 134 13.79 6.37 -5.58
CA MET A 134 15.08 6.09 -6.23
C MET A 134 14.91 5.25 -7.50
N SER A 135 14.07 4.22 -7.46
CA SER A 135 13.73 3.42 -8.65
C SER A 135 13.07 4.27 -9.74
N THR A 136 12.17 5.19 -9.37
CA THR A 136 11.55 6.09 -10.37
C THR A 136 12.59 7.01 -11.03
N PHE A 137 13.54 7.58 -10.29
CA PHE A 137 14.66 8.32 -10.89
C PHE A 137 15.47 7.46 -11.87
N GLY A 138 15.82 6.23 -11.49
CA GLY A 138 16.54 5.30 -12.36
C GLY A 138 15.76 4.94 -13.64
N LEU A 139 14.45 4.74 -13.54
CA LEU A 139 13.56 4.46 -14.67
C LEU A 139 13.34 5.68 -15.57
N PHE A 140 13.22 6.88 -15.00
CA PHE A 140 13.15 8.12 -15.79
C PHE A 140 14.44 8.35 -16.56
N CYS A 141 15.60 8.07 -15.96
CA CYS A 141 16.88 8.13 -16.65
C CYS A 141 16.91 7.17 -17.85
N LEU A 142 16.42 5.93 -17.68
CA LEU A 142 16.29 4.97 -18.79
C LEU A 142 15.32 5.47 -19.86
N LEU A 143 14.18 6.04 -19.49
CA LEU A 143 13.23 6.62 -20.43
C LEU A 143 13.88 7.73 -21.26
N PHE A 144 14.58 8.67 -20.63
CA PHE A 144 15.34 9.71 -21.36
C PHE A 144 16.45 9.11 -22.24
N TYR A 145 17.11 8.05 -21.77
CA TYR A 145 18.10 7.33 -22.55
C TYR A 145 17.49 6.66 -23.80
N THR A 146 16.26 6.17 -23.72
CA THR A 146 15.55 5.62 -24.91
C THR A 146 15.05 6.69 -25.86
N LEU A 147 14.76 7.91 -25.37
CA LEU A 147 14.32 9.03 -26.20
C LEU A 147 15.45 9.68 -26.99
N GLN A 148 16.69 9.60 -26.50
CA GLN A 148 17.84 10.15 -27.22
C GLN A 148 18.25 9.26 -28.40
N LYS A 149 18.60 9.88 -29.53
CA LYS A 149 18.93 9.19 -30.79
C LYS A 149 20.43 8.97 -31.02
N LYS A 150 21.29 9.41 -30.09
CA LYS A 150 22.75 9.46 -30.29
C LYS A 150 23.43 8.15 -29.90
N LEU A 151 22.98 7.52 -28.83
CA LEU A 151 23.55 6.28 -28.30
C LEU A 151 22.56 5.13 -28.49
N PRO A 152 23.00 3.98 -29.03
CA PRO A 152 22.14 2.81 -29.13
C PRO A 152 21.85 2.22 -27.75
N PHE A 153 20.63 1.71 -27.56
CA PHE A 153 20.26 0.95 -26.37
C PHE A 153 20.88 -0.46 -26.42
N SER A 154 22.18 -0.55 -26.13
CA SER A 154 22.96 -1.80 -26.16
C SER A 154 24.20 -1.70 -25.24
N GLY A 155 24.68 -2.86 -24.76
CA GLY A 155 25.89 -2.97 -23.95
C GLY A 155 25.74 -2.50 -22.50
N ALA A 156 26.84 -2.10 -21.85
CA ALA A 156 26.83 -1.76 -20.43
C ALA A 156 26.26 -0.35 -20.12
N PHE A 157 26.11 0.51 -21.14
CA PHE A 157 25.80 1.94 -20.94
C PHE A 157 24.47 2.24 -20.25
N PRO A 158 23.35 1.56 -20.59
CA PRO A 158 22.08 1.76 -19.89
C PRO A 158 22.16 1.43 -18.38
N PHE A 159 22.93 0.41 -18.00
CA PHE A 159 23.17 0.08 -16.59
C PHE A 159 23.89 1.22 -15.88
N VAL A 160 24.98 1.72 -16.47
CA VAL A 160 25.77 2.82 -15.88
C VAL A 160 24.93 4.09 -15.73
N CYS A 161 24.11 4.44 -16.72
CA CYS A 161 23.23 5.61 -16.63
C CYS A 161 22.20 5.46 -15.51
N SER A 162 21.51 4.31 -15.44
CA SER A 162 20.48 4.10 -14.44
C SER A 162 21.05 4.02 -13.02
N LEU A 163 22.11 3.23 -12.81
CA LEU A 163 22.81 3.12 -11.52
C LEU A 163 23.43 4.44 -11.10
N GLY A 164 24.04 5.17 -12.04
CA GLY A 164 24.57 6.50 -11.79
C GLY A 164 23.49 7.48 -11.33
N SER A 165 22.30 7.43 -11.94
CA SER A 165 21.16 8.25 -11.51
C SER A 165 20.65 7.88 -10.11
N ILE A 166 20.62 6.59 -9.78
CA ILE A 166 20.25 6.11 -8.43
C ILE A 166 21.26 6.60 -7.39
N CYS A 167 22.56 6.46 -7.65
CA CYS A 167 23.62 6.91 -6.75
C CYS A 167 23.66 8.44 -6.59
N LEU A 168 23.39 9.21 -7.64
CA LEU A 168 23.32 10.67 -7.53
C LEU A 168 22.08 11.11 -6.75
N SER A 169 20.92 10.49 -7.00
CA SER A 169 19.70 10.77 -6.24
C SER A 169 19.81 10.30 -4.78
N SER A 170 20.59 9.25 -4.49
CA SER A 170 20.82 8.78 -3.11
C SER A 170 21.53 9.82 -2.26
N LEU A 171 22.50 10.56 -2.80
CA LEU A 171 23.18 11.64 -2.07
C LEU A 171 22.20 12.74 -1.68
N TRP A 172 21.30 13.10 -2.59
CA TRP A 172 20.25 14.08 -2.35
C TRP A 172 19.28 13.61 -1.26
N PHE A 173 18.79 12.38 -1.36
CA PHE A 173 17.86 11.82 -0.39
C PHE A 173 18.49 11.58 0.97
N ARG A 174 19.77 11.20 1.03
CA ARG A 174 20.52 11.08 2.29
C ARG A 174 20.53 12.40 3.04
N HIS A 175 20.76 13.51 2.34
CA HIS A 175 20.76 14.83 2.94
C HIS A 175 19.36 15.24 3.41
N LEU A 176 18.33 15.01 2.59
CA LEU A 176 16.94 15.37 2.91
C LEU A 176 16.37 14.63 4.12
N TYR A 177 16.70 13.33 4.25
CA TYR A 177 16.17 12.47 5.31
C TYR A 177 17.14 12.26 6.47
N GLU A 178 18.27 13.00 6.49
CA GLU A 178 19.32 12.91 7.52
C GLU A 178 19.71 11.46 7.87
N MET A 179 19.86 10.60 6.85
CA MET A 179 20.12 9.17 7.06
C MET A 179 21.62 8.85 7.16
N ASP A 180 21.91 7.82 7.94
CA ASP A 180 23.24 7.24 8.01
C ASP A 180 23.65 6.57 6.68
N PRO A 181 24.95 6.56 6.36
CA PRO A 181 25.44 5.96 5.12
C PRO A 181 25.17 4.46 5.02
N LEU A 182 24.97 3.75 6.13
CA LEU A 182 24.63 2.32 6.11
C LEU A 182 23.14 2.09 5.83
N GLU A 183 22.26 2.94 6.34
CA GLU A 183 20.81 2.82 6.14
C GLU A 183 20.43 3.00 4.67
N ILE A 184 21.13 3.88 3.93
CA ILE A 184 20.82 4.13 2.52
C ILE A 184 21.29 3.03 1.56
N ILE A 185 22.21 2.15 1.99
CA ILE A 185 22.72 1.06 1.14
C ILE A 185 21.59 0.11 0.75
N PHE A 186 20.68 -0.20 1.68
CA PHE A 186 19.58 -1.11 1.40
C PHE A 186 18.64 -0.57 0.30
N PRO A 187 18.13 0.68 0.40
CA PRO A 187 17.36 1.28 -0.69
C PRO A 187 18.11 1.36 -2.01
N ILE A 188 19.40 1.69 -2.00
CA ILE A 188 20.23 1.71 -3.22
C ILE A 188 20.29 0.31 -3.85
N ALA A 189 20.52 -0.74 -3.06
CA ALA A 189 20.63 -2.11 -3.56
C ALA A 189 19.32 -2.60 -4.19
N VAL A 190 18.19 -2.39 -3.50
CA VAL A 190 16.86 -2.83 -4.00
C VAL A 190 16.45 -2.04 -5.24
N SER A 191 16.67 -0.72 -5.25
CA SER A 191 16.33 0.11 -6.41
C SER A 191 17.24 -0.18 -7.61
N SER A 192 18.53 -0.44 -7.37
CA SER A 192 19.49 -0.88 -8.39
C SER A 192 19.10 -2.21 -9.00
N LEU A 193 18.77 -3.20 -8.18
CA LEU A 193 18.33 -4.53 -8.64
C LEU A 193 17.08 -4.44 -9.51
N THR A 194 16.11 -3.61 -9.10
CA THR A 194 14.88 -3.34 -9.86
C THR A 194 15.19 -2.76 -11.24
N CYS A 195 16.06 -1.75 -11.31
CA CYS A 195 16.42 -1.13 -12.59
C CYS A 195 17.26 -2.06 -13.48
N ILE A 196 18.20 -2.81 -12.92
CA ILE A 196 18.99 -3.82 -13.66
C ILE A 196 18.05 -4.84 -14.28
N TYR A 197 17.08 -5.34 -13.52
CA TYR A 197 16.10 -6.29 -14.04
C TYR A 197 15.31 -5.74 -15.22
N VAL A 198 14.79 -4.51 -15.10
CA VAL A 198 14.06 -3.85 -16.19
C VAL A 198 14.94 -3.68 -17.45
N ILE A 199 16.23 -3.37 -17.29
CA ILE A 199 17.15 -3.26 -18.43
C ILE A 199 17.36 -4.63 -19.11
N LEU A 200 17.59 -5.69 -18.32
CA LEU A 200 17.76 -7.05 -18.83
C LEU A 200 16.52 -7.53 -19.59
N GLU A 201 15.34 -7.27 -19.04
CA GLU A 201 14.05 -7.55 -19.69
C GLU A 201 13.89 -6.79 -21.00
N LEU A 202 14.21 -5.49 -21.01
CA LEU A 202 14.17 -4.70 -22.24
C LEU A 202 15.11 -5.27 -23.32
N TYR A 203 16.29 -5.77 -22.94
CA TYR A 203 17.19 -6.42 -23.89
C TYR A 203 16.65 -7.73 -24.44
N PHE A 204 16.03 -8.55 -23.59
CA PHE A 204 15.37 -9.76 -24.02
C PHE A 204 14.21 -9.47 -24.97
N ILE A 205 13.36 -8.52 -24.62
CA ILE A 205 12.19 -8.10 -25.42
C ILE A 205 12.64 -7.54 -26.77
N MET A 206 13.64 -6.66 -26.79
CA MET A 206 14.15 -6.07 -28.04
C MET A 206 14.71 -7.11 -29.02
N ARG A 207 15.21 -8.25 -28.52
CA ARG A 207 15.84 -9.28 -29.35
C ARG A 207 14.85 -10.37 -29.79
N ASN A 208 13.90 -10.72 -28.93
CA ASN A 208 13.12 -11.97 -29.08
C ASN A 208 11.62 -11.78 -29.24
N VAL A 209 11.07 -10.59 -28.99
CA VAL A 209 9.61 -10.38 -28.92
C VAL A 209 9.10 -9.57 -30.11
N MET A 210 8.07 -10.09 -30.79
CA MET A 210 7.38 -9.40 -31.88
C MET A 210 6.46 -8.30 -31.35
N SER A 211 6.14 -7.31 -32.20
CA SER A 211 5.30 -6.16 -31.83
C SER A 211 3.87 -6.52 -31.41
N GLU A 212 3.42 -7.74 -31.63
CA GLU A 212 2.11 -8.26 -31.20
C GLU A 212 2.12 -8.80 -29.75
N ASP A 213 3.30 -9.14 -29.23
CA ASP A 213 3.46 -9.82 -27.93
C ASP A 213 3.93 -8.89 -26.80
N TYR A 214 4.11 -7.59 -27.07
CA TYR A 214 4.57 -6.62 -26.05
C TYR A 214 3.65 -6.52 -24.82
N ILE A 215 2.32 -6.69 -25.01
CA ILE A 215 1.37 -6.67 -23.88
C ILE A 215 1.61 -7.89 -22.99
N LEU A 216 1.93 -9.04 -23.59
CA LEU A 216 2.20 -10.26 -22.87
C LEU A 216 3.54 -10.18 -22.12
N ALA A 217 4.58 -9.63 -22.76
CA ALA A 217 5.86 -9.36 -22.12
C ALA A 217 5.71 -8.43 -20.89
N ASN A 218 4.88 -7.39 -21.01
CA ASN A 218 4.57 -6.52 -19.87
C ASN A 218 3.86 -7.28 -18.74
N ILE A 219 2.87 -8.13 -19.05
CA ILE A 219 2.19 -8.96 -18.04
C ILE A 219 3.21 -9.83 -17.30
N TYR A 220 4.17 -10.42 -18.00
CA TYR A 220 5.23 -11.23 -17.38
C TYR A 220 6.12 -10.42 -16.45
N LEU A 221 6.60 -9.26 -16.91
CA LEU A 221 7.37 -8.32 -16.07
C LEU A 221 6.63 -7.99 -14.77
N PHE A 222 5.32 -7.73 -14.85
CA PHE A 222 4.49 -7.48 -13.67
C PHE A 222 4.37 -8.69 -12.75
N VAL A 223 4.17 -9.90 -13.30
CA VAL A 223 4.07 -11.13 -12.51
C VAL A 223 5.38 -11.41 -11.76
N ASP A 224 6.52 -11.11 -12.37
CA ASP A 224 7.83 -11.30 -11.75
C ASP A 224 7.98 -10.40 -10.51
N PHE A 225 7.64 -9.11 -10.61
CA PHE A 225 7.67 -8.21 -9.44
C PHE A 225 6.75 -8.63 -8.29
N VAL A 226 5.66 -9.35 -8.59
CA VAL A 226 4.72 -9.84 -7.56
C VAL A 226 5.17 -11.17 -6.97
N TYR A 227 5.81 -12.02 -7.76
CA TYR A 227 6.23 -13.35 -7.35
C TYR A 227 7.76 -13.47 -7.31
N PRO A 228 8.39 -13.18 -6.15
CA PRO A 228 9.85 -12.99 -6.06
C PRO A 228 10.66 -14.24 -6.41
N ILE A 229 10.10 -15.45 -6.21
CA ILE A 229 10.78 -16.69 -6.59
C ILE A 229 10.96 -16.76 -8.11
N ARG A 230 9.93 -16.39 -8.87
CA ARG A 230 9.99 -16.35 -10.33
C ARG A 230 10.87 -15.19 -10.80
N PHE A 231 10.82 -14.03 -10.15
CA PHE A 231 11.76 -12.94 -10.40
C PHE A 231 13.22 -13.40 -10.28
N ILE A 232 13.59 -14.07 -9.19
CA ILE A 232 14.98 -14.54 -8.99
C ILE A 232 15.36 -15.55 -10.07
N HIS A 233 14.48 -16.51 -10.37
CA HIS A 233 14.72 -17.49 -11.42
C HIS A 233 14.92 -16.83 -12.78
N HIS A 234 14.03 -15.92 -13.17
CA HIS A 234 14.10 -15.24 -14.45
C HIS A 234 15.29 -14.27 -14.53
N PHE A 235 15.64 -13.61 -13.41
CA PHE A 235 16.84 -12.79 -13.32
C PHE A 235 18.10 -13.62 -13.61
N CYS A 236 18.21 -14.82 -13.06
CA CYS A 236 19.33 -15.73 -13.35
C CYS A 236 19.35 -16.14 -14.83
N GLU A 237 18.20 -16.52 -15.40
CA GLU A 237 18.08 -16.89 -16.81
C GLU A 237 18.45 -15.74 -17.76
N LEU A 238 18.02 -14.52 -17.46
CA LEU A 238 18.36 -13.32 -18.22
C LEU A 238 19.85 -13.01 -18.11
N THR A 239 20.45 -13.21 -16.94
CA THR A 239 21.88 -12.97 -16.73
C THR A 239 22.74 -13.99 -17.47
N ASP A 240 22.35 -15.26 -17.49
CA ASP A 240 23.06 -16.33 -18.22
C ASP A 240 23.00 -16.12 -19.74
N ASN A 241 21.86 -15.66 -20.27
CA ASN A 241 21.68 -15.42 -21.71
C ASN A 241 22.38 -14.15 -22.22
N MET A 242 22.80 -13.29 -21.30
CA MET A 242 23.42 -12.01 -21.59
C MET A 242 24.94 -12.17 -21.46
N ASN A 243 25.64 -12.29 -22.59
CA ASN A 243 27.11 -12.22 -22.69
C ASN A 243 27.63 -10.80 -22.35
N VAL A 244 27.30 -10.27 -21.16
CA VAL A 244 27.62 -8.90 -20.74
C VAL A 244 29.04 -8.81 -20.18
N PHE A 245 29.62 -9.95 -19.80
CA PHE A 245 31.01 -10.03 -19.33
C PHE A 245 31.73 -11.30 -19.83
N PRO A 246 31.90 -11.49 -21.16
CA PRO A 246 32.61 -12.66 -21.68
C PRO A 246 34.04 -12.76 -21.10
N GLU A 247 34.70 -11.62 -20.89
CA GLU A 247 36.07 -11.55 -20.35
C GLU A 247 36.20 -11.93 -18.86
N ILE A 248 35.11 -11.84 -18.08
CA ILE A 248 35.13 -12.16 -16.63
C ILE A 248 34.60 -13.57 -16.38
N LEU A 249 33.58 -13.99 -17.12
CA LEU A 249 32.91 -15.29 -16.95
C LEU A 249 33.55 -16.41 -17.79
N TYR A 250 34.18 -16.07 -18.92
CA TYR A 250 34.86 -17.01 -19.81
C TYR A 250 36.26 -16.51 -20.19
N PRO A 251 37.22 -16.48 -19.24
CA PRO A 251 38.60 -16.12 -19.56
C PRO A 251 39.24 -17.21 -20.43
N GLY A 252 39.10 -17.12 -21.76
CA GLY A 252 39.70 -18.07 -22.70
C GLY A 252 39.18 -18.08 -24.13
N ASP A 253 38.00 -17.53 -24.41
CA ASP A 253 37.39 -17.61 -25.74
C ASP A 253 37.58 -16.32 -26.56
N VAL A 254 38.84 -16.05 -26.95
CA VAL A 254 39.20 -15.09 -28.01
C VAL A 254 39.79 -15.85 -29.20
#